data_AF-G9EK97-F1
#
_entry.id   AF-G9EK97-F1
#
_cell.length_a   1.000
_cell.length_b   1.000
_cell.length_c   1.000
_cell.angle_alpha   90.00
_cell.angle_beta   90.00
_cell.angle_gamma   90.00
#
_symmetry.space_group_name_H-M   'P 1'
#
loop_
_entity.id
_entity.type
_entity.pdbx_description
1 polymer ?
#
loop_
_entity_poly.entity_id
_entity_poly.type
_entity_poly.pdbx_seq_one_letter_code
_entity_poly.pdbx_strand_id
1 'polypeptide(L)'
;MKKIFLGLIMKLASTFLQYIYGGKNLEQPEWLSIAMQKLQTMNAGYHWGRFINCIEVTLHAYNALLENQGTFFPNVTPLPTLPPLIPGYIEQLHPRMLTMDETKISYRLSGYGLNYTQFVNYLTNKQIPAYSHLILFATLKKIYGSHALSGFVVPNEAGNGIHVHLYDAQGFLPDTWLHPEQFDEFYSFEMCYVYDSKKTQNAIKIFIDECKSAALNRSEQEKTTEDETQKPDLMREKLYEFIKLELFRLEAKLIVASTQNTTALEDKINQYKEILSQLITNKFEQNTYQLTADFFVKTAKIAKNHHYSCNWFNPQSSENFYAYFKKFIPHTSFQGAYTVDAITQYIAMYLTHEIARLSMLNEYTNSYIEEKIALYTKELENLFFQAANLSLLNTRLEEIKKISAIPRHWSTMYLPTTSSTSFDTYLKPLQEHLINEMQAEELNENWVDYSPIETESPRHFD
;
A
#
# COMPACT_ATOMS: atom_id res chain seq x y z
N MET A 1 19.33 7.35 -0.29
CA MET A 1 19.57 8.70 0.28
C MET A 1 18.31 9.46 0.69
N LYS A 2 17.25 9.61 -0.14
CA LYS A 2 16.05 10.40 0.25
C LYS A 2 15.21 9.86 1.43
N LYS A 3 15.09 8.53 1.62
CA LYS A 3 14.35 7.93 2.76
C LYS A 3 15.03 8.17 4.13
N ILE A 4 16.36 8.26 4.16
CA ILE A 4 17.13 8.54 5.38
C ILE A 4 16.88 9.98 5.83
N PHE A 5 16.64 10.90 4.89
CA PHE A 5 16.49 12.32 5.16
C PHE A 5 15.19 12.64 5.92
N LEU A 6 14.04 12.05 5.55
CA LEU A 6 12.75 12.38 6.19
C LEU A 6 12.65 11.86 7.64
N GLY A 7 13.08 10.61 7.88
CA GLY A 7 13.14 10.05 9.23
C GLY A 7 14.13 10.77 10.14
N LEU A 8 15.21 11.32 9.58
CA LEU A 8 16.17 12.16 10.30
C LEU A 8 15.55 13.50 10.71
N ILE A 9 14.79 14.15 9.82
CA ILE A 9 14.12 15.42 10.13
C ILE A 9 13.07 15.20 11.24
N MET A 10 12.38 14.05 11.29
CA MET A 10 11.23 13.86 12.22
C MET A 10 11.76 13.69 13.63
N LYS A 11 12.83 12.89 13.73
CA LYS A 11 13.65 12.80 14.93
C LYS A 11 14.20 14.17 15.31
N LEU A 12 14.65 15.00 14.37
CA LEU A 12 15.14 16.36 14.67
C LEU A 12 14.04 17.27 15.26
N ALA A 13 12.84 17.34 14.68
CA ALA A 13 11.77 18.20 15.19
C ALA A 13 11.26 17.75 16.58
N SER A 14 11.02 16.44 16.74
CA SER A 14 10.62 15.85 18.02
C SER A 14 11.73 16.04 19.08
N THR A 15 13.00 15.75 18.74
CA THR A 15 14.14 15.98 19.65
C THR A 15 14.29 17.47 20.00
N PHE A 16 14.05 18.37 19.05
CA PHE A 16 14.12 19.81 19.27
C PHE A 16 13.02 20.30 20.22
N LEU A 17 11.78 19.84 20.05
CA LEU A 17 10.68 20.15 20.96
C LEU A 17 10.96 19.63 22.37
N GLN A 18 11.43 18.40 22.49
CA GLN A 18 11.84 17.79 23.75
C GLN A 18 12.93 18.61 24.44
N TYR A 19 13.92 19.08 23.68
CA TYR A 19 15.01 19.91 24.21
C TYR A 19 14.51 21.26 24.73
N ILE A 20 13.58 21.92 24.04
CA ILE A 20 13.10 23.25 24.41
C ILE A 20 12.10 23.21 25.57
N TYR A 21 11.13 22.31 25.52
CA TYR A 21 10.00 22.32 26.46
C TYR A 21 10.10 21.24 27.53
N GLY A 22 11.12 20.38 27.46
CA GLY A 22 11.36 19.30 28.39
C GLY A 22 10.53 18.06 28.10
N GLY A 23 10.61 17.10 29.02
CA GLY A 23 9.98 15.78 28.94
C GLY A 23 10.87 14.74 29.62
N LYS A 24 10.26 13.72 30.21
CA LYS A 24 10.97 12.64 30.91
C LYS A 24 10.84 11.38 30.08
N ASN A 25 11.96 10.72 29.84
CA ASN A 25 11.94 9.39 29.23
C ASN A 25 11.41 8.41 30.28
N LEU A 26 10.10 8.22 30.27
CA LEU A 26 9.40 7.21 31.07
C LEU A 26 9.26 5.93 30.24
N GLU A 27 9.29 4.80 30.92
CA GLU A 27 9.21 3.50 30.27
C GLU A 27 7.82 3.31 29.65
N GLN A 28 7.81 2.89 28.38
CA GLN A 28 6.59 2.57 27.64
C GLN A 28 6.68 1.10 27.20
N PRO A 29 5.55 0.39 27.09
CA PRO A 29 5.55 -0.96 26.54
C PRO A 29 6.18 -0.97 25.14
N GLU A 30 7.10 -1.90 24.87
CA GLU A 30 7.81 -1.93 23.58
C GLU A 30 6.86 -2.05 22.38
N TRP A 31 5.76 -2.80 22.53
CA TRP A 31 4.75 -2.93 21.50
C TRP A 31 4.15 -1.57 21.08
N LEU A 32 4.07 -0.61 22.00
CA LEU A 32 3.57 0.74 21.71
C LEU A 32 4.56 1.51 20.84
N SER A 33 5.87 1.36 21.08
CA SER A 33 6.90 1.94 20.21
C SER A 33 6.82 1.35 18.78
N ILE A 34 6.62 0.03 18.66
CA ILE A 34 6.41 -0.63 17.37
C ILE A 34 5.13 -0.12 16.69
N ALA A 35 4.03 0.00 17.44
CA ALA A 35 2.77 0.53 16.95
C ALA A 35 2.94 1.96 16.41
N MET A 36 3.59 2.84 17.18
CA MET A 36 3.89 4.22 16.78
C MET A 36 4.74 4.25 15.51
N GLN A 37 5.78 3.42 15.42
CA GLN A 37 6.62 3.34 14.22
C GLN A 37 5.82 2.89 12.99
N LYS A 38 4.95 1.87 13.12
CA LYS A 38 4.04 1.45 12.04
C LYS A 38 3.14 2.61 11.60
N LEU A 39 2.51 3.31 12.55
CA LEU A 39 1.57 4.44 12.30
C LEU A 39 2.25 5.66 11.71
N GLN A 40 3.44 6.03 12.17
CA GLN A 40 4.22 7.12 11.56
C GLN A 40 4.68 6.76 10.15
N THR A 41 5.04 5.49 9.90
CA THR A 41 5.38 5.01 8.57
C THR A 41 4.19 5.10 7.61
N MET A 42 2.97 4.85 8.09
CA MET A 42 1.75 5.06 7.30
C MET A 42 1.65 6.52 6.83
N ASN A 43 2.03 7.47 7.68
CA ASN A 43 1.90 8.90 7.40
C ASN A 43 3.19 9.53 6.85
N ALA A 44 4.16 8.70 6.44
CA ALA A 44 5.46 9.12 5.93
C ALA A 44 5.35 9.90 4.62
N GLY A 45 5.18 11.22 4.77
CA GLY A 45 5.04 12.13 3.67
C GLY A 45 4.21 13.37 4.02
N TYR A 46 3.27 13.32 4.97
CA TYR A 46 2.45 14.49 5.36
C TYR A 46 3.29 15.73 5.75
N HIS A 47 2.81 16.92 5.35
CA HIS A 47 3.46 18.21 5.65
C HIS A 47 3.36 18.57 7.15
N TRP A 48 4.36 19.30 7.64
CA TRP A 48 4.66 19.43 9.06
C TRP A 48 4.04 20.71 9.62
N GLY A 49 3.60 20.68 10.87
CA GLY A 49 3.37 21.90 11.65
C GLY A 49 2.04 22.64 11.42
N ARG A 50 0.94 21.96 11.08
CA ARG A 50 -0.42 22.56 11.08
C ARG A 50 -1.44 21.65 11.73
N PHE A 51 -2.28 22.21 12.60
CA PHE A 51 -3.32 21.48 13.34
C PHE A 51 -4.28 20.70 12.43
N ILE A 52 -4.69 21.31 11.31
CA ILE A 52 -5.53 20.68 10.29
C ILE A 52 -4.87 19.39 9.74
N ASN A 53 -3.54 19.38 9.58
CA ASN A 53 -2.82 18.17 9.16
C ASN A 53 -2.85 17.10 10.25
N CYS A 54 -2.77 17.47 11.54
CA CYS A 54 -2.83 16.52 12.65
C CYS A 54 -4.17 15.78 12.68
N ILE A 55 -5.26 16.46 12.32
CA ILE A 55 -6.60 15.87 12.25
C ILE A 55 -6.67 14.89 11.08
N GLU A 56 -6.36 15.30 9.86
CA GLU A 56 -6.42 14.41 8.69
C GLU A 56 -5.46 13.22 8.81
N VAL A 57 -4.28 13.40 9.40
CA VAL A 57 -3.33 12.32 9.69
C VAL A 57 -3.91 11.32 10.69
N THR A 58 -4.57 11.82 11.74
CA THR A 58 -5.23 10.99 12.75
C THR A 58 -6.42 10.22 12.16
N LEU A 59 -7.28 10.88 11.38
CA LEU A 59 -8.38 10.24 10.66
C LEU A 59 -7.85 9.20 9.68
N HIS A 60 -6.82 9.53 8.91
CA HIS A 60 -6.22 8.60 7.95
C HIS A 60 -5.66 7.35 8.64
N ALA A 61 -4.90 7.52 9.72
CA ALA A 61 -4.35 6.41 10.50
C ALA A 61 -5.46 5.49 11.03
N TYR A 62 -6.56 6.07 11.52
CA TYR A 62 -7.70 5.29 11.98
C TYR A 62 -8.43 4.56 10.83
N ASN A 63 -8.64 5.20 9.68
CA ASN A 63 -9.25 4.55 8.52
C ASN A 63 -8.40 3.38 8.02
N ALA A 64 -7.07 3.54 7.98
CA ALA A 64 -6.16 2.46 7.59
C ALA A 64 -6.22 1.27 8.56
N LEU A 65 -6.34 1.51 9.86
CA LEU A 65 -6.54 0.45 10.86
C LEU A 65 -7.84 -0.32 10.59
N LEU A 66 -8.94 0.36 10.25
CA LEU A 66 -10.22 -0.27 9.93
C LEU A 66 -10.21 -1.07 8.61
N GLU A 67 -9.57 -0.53 7.57
CA GLU A 67 -9.60 -1.11 6.22
C GLU A 67 -8.71 -2.34 6.09
N ASN A 68 -7.53 -2.30 6.70
CA ASN A 68 -6.54 -3.37 6.58
C ASN A 68 -6.53 -4.29 7.80
N GLN A 69 -7.53 -4.21 8.68
CA GLN A 69 -7.66 -4.99 9.92
C GLN A 69 -6.38 -5.02 10.80
N GLY A 70 -5.49 -4.05 10.64
CA GLY A 70 -4.19 -4.03 11.33
C GLY A 70 -3.05 -4.82 10.67
N THR A 71 -3.28 -5.54 9.56
CA THR A 71 -2.32 -6.50 8.96
C THR A 71 -1.38 -5.87 7.94
N PHE A 72 -1.78 -4.76 7.31
CA PHE A 72 -0.99 -4.13 6.26
C PHE A 72 -1.08 -2.61 6.26
N PHE A 73 0.07 -1.96 6.07
CA PHE A 73 0.22 -0.51 6.24
C PHE A 73 0.89 0.15 5.05
N PRO A 74 0.12 0.86 4.21
CA PRO A 74 0.70 1.57 3.09
C PRO A 74 1.29 2.93 3.48
N ASN A 75 2.36 3.31 2.79
CA ASN A 75 3.00 4.62 2.95
C ASN A 75 2.15 5.72 2.28
N VAL A 76 2.01 6.89 2.90
CA VAL A 76 1.26 8.02 2.35
C VAL A 76 2.11 9.27 2.17
N THR A 77 2.13 9.80 0.94
CA THR A 77 2.75 11.09 0.58
C THR A 77 1.77 12.27 0.82
N PRO A 78 2.24 13.50 1.04
CA PRO A 78 1.49 14.57 1.71
C PRO A 78 0.27 15.09 0.97
N LEU A 79 -0.71 15.56 1.74
CA LEU A 79 -1.56 16.67 1.32
C LEU A 79 -0.75 17.97 1.33
N PRO A 80 -0.73 18.72 0.22
CA PRO A 80 -0.09 20.02 0.16
C PRO A 80 -0.77 21.02 1.08
N THR A 81 0.02 21.98 1.52
CA THR A 81 -0.16 22.86 2.66
C THR A 81 -1.53 23.56 2.66
N LEU A 82 -2.46 23.01 3.44
CA LEU A 82 -3.79 23.59 3.74
C LEU A 82 -3.58 24.94 4.43
N PRO A 83 -4.28 26.03 4.08
CA PRO A 83 -4.15 27.30 4.79
C PRO A 83 -4.27 27.06 6.30
N PRO A 84 -3.49 27.77 7.15
CA PRO A 84 -3.34 27.43 8.56
C PRO A 84 -4.67 27.38 9.33
N LEU A 85 -5.69 28.09 8.83
CA LEU A 85 -7.05 28.07 9.30
C LEU A 85 -7.98 28.07 8.09
N ILE A 86 -8.85 27.08 8.00
CA ILE A 86 -10.03 27.11 7.14
C ILE A 86 -11.21 27.36 8.09
N PRO A 87 -11.84 28.54 8.05
CA PRO A 87 -13.01 28.80 8.89
C PRO A 87 -14.07 27.72 8.68
N GLY A 88 -14.62 27.16 9.75
CA GLY A 88 -15.65 26.13 9.66
C GLY A 88 -15.13 24.71 9.38
N TYR A 89 -13.81 24.49 9.33
CA TYR A 89 -13.27 23.19 8.90
C TYR A 89 -13.51 22.05 9.88
N ILE A 90 -13.50 22.32 11.19
CA ILE A 90 -13.87 21.32 12.18
C ILE A 90 -15.35 20.93 11.99
N GLU A 91 -16.20 21.90 11.71
CA GLU A 91 -17.62 21.72 11.45
C GLU A 91 -17.87 20.93 10.15
N GLN A 92 -17.05 21.15 9.11
CA GLN A 92 -17.09 20.39 7.85
C GLN A 92 -16.49 18.98 7.98
N LEU A 93 -15.49 18.78 8.85
CA LEU A 93 -14.92 17.47 9.15
C LEU A 93 -15.80 16.64 10.07
N HIS A 94 -16.61 17.28 10.90
CA HIS A 94 -17.43 16.59 11.89
C HIS A 94 -18.31 15.47 11.30
N PRO A 95 -19.04 15.68 10.19
CA PRO A 95 -19.73 14.59 9.49
C PRO A 95 -18.81 13.42 9.12
N ARG A 96 -17.60 13.68 8.59
CA ARG A 96 -16.63 12.63 8.26
C ARG A 96 -16.16 11.87 9.49
N MET A 97 -15.86 12.56 10.58
CA MET A 97 -15.47 11.94 11.85
C MET A 97 -16.57 11.01 12.38
N LEU A 98 -17.83 11.40 12.24
CA LEU A 98 -18.97 10.57 12.65
C LEU A 98 -19.12 9.31 11.79
N THR A 99 -18.78 9.37 10.50
CA THR A 99 -19.03 8.29 9.53
C THR A 99 -17.79 7.47 9.16
N MET A 100 -16.66 7.64 9.85
CA MET A 100 -15.44 6.87 9.58
C MET A 100 -15.60 5.37 9.77
N ASP A 101 -16.50 4.97 10.66
CA ASP A 101 -16.90 3.58 10.81
C ASP A 101 -18.28 3.38 10.21
N GLU A 102 -18.33 2.65 9.10
CA GLU A 102 -19.54 2.31 8.36
C GLU A 102 -20.54 1.48 9.19
N THR A 103 -20.08 0.82 10.26
CA THR A 103 -20.90 -0.10 11.07
C THR A 103 -21.55 0.55 12.28
N LYS A 104 -20.97 1.63 12.80
CA LYS A 104 -21.51 2.39 13.93
C LYS A 104 -21.01 3.82 13.87
N ILE A 105 -21.95 4.77 13.94
CA ILE A 105 -21.63 6.19 14.04
C ILE A 105 -20.90 6.44 15.37
N SER A 106 -19.76 7.12 15.30
CA SER A 106 -19.02 7.52 16.50
C SER A 106 -19.81 8.54 17.33
N TYR A 107 -19.50 8.66 18.61
CA TYR A 107 -20.12 9.67 19.46
C TYR A 107 -19.08 10.52 20.16
N ARG A 108 -19.48 11.76 20.41
CA ARG A 108 -18.63 12.78 21.01
C ARG A 108 -18.77 12.76 22.52
N LEU A 109 -17.63 12.78 23.21
CA LEU A 109 -17.52 13.07 24.63
C LEU A 109 -16.91 14.48 24.80
N SER A 110 -17.63 15.34 25.51
CA SER A 110 -17.13 16.65 25.94
C SER A 110 -16.58 16.53 27.36
N GLY A 111 -15.43 17.14 27.62
CA GLY A 111 -14.70 17.01 28.88
C GLY A 111 -13.64 18.08 29.07
N TYR A 112 -13.95 19.33 28.69
CA TYR A 112 -12.96 20.42 28.68
C TYR A 112 -12.21 20.54 30.01
N GLY A 113 -10.88 20.53 29.94
CA GLY A 113 -9.99 20.69 31.10
C GLY A 113 -9.80 19.46 31.97
N LEU A 114 -10.35 18.28 31.61
CA LEU A 114 -10.07 17.04 32.33
C LEU A 114 -8.56 16.71 32.22
N ASN A 115 -7.98 16.37 33.36
CA ASN A 115 -6.64 15.79 33.41
C ASN A 115 -6.67 14.32 32.94
N TYR A 116 -5.52 13.71 32.65
CA TYR A 116 -5.44 12.35 32.08
C TYR A 116 -6.19 11.32 32.95
N THR A 117 -6.00 11.37 34.27
CA THR A 117 -6.65 10.44 35.21
C THR A 117 -8.17 10.61 35.20
N GLN A 118 -8.65 11.86 35.23
CA GLN A 118 -10.06 12.19 35.16
C GLN A 118 -10.67 11.76 33.82
N PHE A 119 -9.93 11.90 32.73
CA PHE A 119 -10.34 11.44 31.40
C PHE A 119 -10.51 9.92 31.35
N VAL A 120 -9.53 9.14 31.83
CA VAL A 120 -9.62 7.67 31.87
C VAL A 120 -10.77 7.20 32.79
N ASN A 121 -10.94 7.85 33.95
CA ASN A 121 -12.08 7.59 34.83
C ASN A 121 -13.41 7.91 34.14
N TYR A 122 -13.47 8.99 33.37
CA TYR A 122 -14.66 9.35 32.62
C TYR A 122 -15.02 8.30 31.57
N LEU A 123 -14.03 7.80 30.80
CA LEU A 123 -14.24 6.70 29.86
C LEU A 123 -14.68 5.41 30.56
N THR A 124 -14.07 5.09 31.71
CA THR A 124 -14.43 3.91 32.50
C THR A 124 -15.89 3.99 32.99
N ASN A 125 -16.31 5.14 33.51
CA ASN A 125 -17.68 5.38 33.95
C ASN A 125 -18.69 5.32 32.78
N LYS A 126 -18.27 5.69 31.57
CA LYS A 126 -19.06 5.54 30.34
C LYS A 126 -19.05 4.12 29.78
N GLN A 127 -18.37 3.19 30.43
CA GLN A 127 -18.26 1.78 30.03
C GLN A 127 -17.73 1.64 28.59
N ILE A 128 -16.75 2.48 28.22
CA ILE A 128 -16.10 2.37 26.91
C ILE A 128 -15.40 1.00 26.84
N PRO A 129 -15.71 0.16 25.84
CA PRO A 129 -15.14 -1.17 25.76
C PRO A 129 -13.65 -1.11 25.42
N ALA A 130 -12.92 -2.13 25.86
CA ALA A 130 -11.54 -2.33 25.42
C ALA A 130 -11.46 -2.46 23.89
N TYR A 131 -10.30 -2.09 23.35
CA TYR A 131 -10.02 -2.01 21.91
C TYR A 131 -10.84 -0.96 21.16
N SER A 132 -11.49 -0.03 21.86
CA SER A 132 -12.00 1.19 21.23
C SER A 132 -10.85 2.07 20.75
N HIS A 133 -11.10 2.85 19.69
CA HIS A 133 -10.20 3.90 19.23
C HIS A 133 -10.74 5.27 19.61
N LEU A 134 -9.83 6.16 19.98
CA LEU A 134 -10.15 7.53 20.38
C LEU A 134 -9.45 8.51 19.46
N ILE A 135 -10.19 9.52 19.01
CA ILE A 135 -9.60 10.74 18.42
C ILE A 135 -9.80 11.87 19.41
N LEU A 136 -8.72 12.33 20.01
CA LEU A 136 -8.69 13.34 21.06
C LEU A 136 -8.25 14.67 20.48
N PHE A 137 -9.00 15.73 20.78
CA PHE A 137 -8.62 17.10 20.54
C PHE A 137 -8.16 17.72 21.85
N ALA A 138 -6.95 18.29 21.82
CA ALA A 138 -6.33 18.87 23.00
C ALA A 138 -5.66 20.21 22.65
N THR A 139 -5.66 21.14 23.60
CA THR A 139 -4.85 22.35 23.53
C THR A 139 -3.42 22.02 23.98
N LEU A 140 -2.41 22.51 23.27
CA LEU A 140 -1.01 22.43 23.71
C LEU A 140 -0.73 23.53 24.75
N LYS A 141 -0.21 23.16 25.92
CA LYS A 141 0.10 24.12 27.01
C LYS A 141 1.39 24.89 26.78
N LYS A 142 2.38 24.25 26.14
CA LYS A 142 3.74 24.79 25.95
C LYS A 142 3.94 25.48 24.60
N ILE A 143 3.04 25.23 23.65
CA ILE A 143 3.09 25.77 22.28
C ILE A 143 1.70 26.32 21.97
N TYR A 144 1.60 27.51 21.38
CA TYR A 144 0.32 28.04 20.94
C TYR A 144 -0.29 27.17 19.85
N GLY A 145 -1.45 26.58 20.13
CA GLY A 145 -2.23 25.80 19.17
C GLY A 145 -2.99 24.64 19.80
N SER A 146 -3.73 23.95 18.95
CA SER A 146 -4.39 22.68 19.27
C SER A 146 -3.69 21.53 18.55
N HIS A 147 -3.87 20.30 19.03
CA HIS A 147 -3.40 19.07 18.42
C HIS A 147 -4.50 18.01 18.42
N ALA A 148 -4.49 17.15 17.41
CA ALA A 148 -5.32 15.95 17.38
C ALA A 148 -4.43 14.73 17.66
N LEU A 149 -4.75 14.00 18.72
CA LEU A 149 -4.07 12.78 19.14
C LEU A 149 -4.99 11.59 18.90
N SER A 150 -4.38 10.42 18.72
CA SER A 150 -5.11 9.16 18.76
C SER A 150 -4.88 8.43 20.07
N GLY A 151 -5.82 7.59 20.47
CA GLY A 151 -5.71 6.76 21.67
C GLY A 151 -6.21 5.34 21.42
N PHE A 152 -5.45 4.35 21.91
CA PHE A 152 -5.91 2.97 22.03
C PHE A 152 -6.47 2.74 23.43
N VAL A 153 -7.72 2.32 23.52
CA VAL A 153 -8.29 1.82 24.77
C VAL A 153 -7.88 0.36 24.92
N VAL A 154 -7.09 0.02 25.92
CA VAL A 154 -6.64 -1.35 26.18
C VAL A 154 -7.16 -1.84 27.53
N PRO A 155 -7.32 -3.16 27.71
CA PRO A 155 -7.59 -3.70 29.03
C PRO A 155 -6.46 -3.34 30.00
N ASN A 156 -6.82 -2.93 31.22
CA ASN A 156 -5.84 -2.78 32.29
C ASN A 156 -5.25 -4.16 32.63
N GLU A 157 -3.94 -4.23 32.92
CA GLU A 157 -3.25 -5.47 33.30
C GLU A 157 -3.85 -6.13 34.55
N ALA A 158 -4.41 -5.31 35.45
CA ALA A 158 -5.11 -5.78 36.65
C ALA A 158 -6.54 -6.35 36.37
N GLY A 159 -6.99 -6.39 35.12
CA GLY A 159 -8.28 -6.96 34.69
C GLY A 159 -9.52 -6.12 35.01
N ASN A 160 -9.40 -5.11 35.88
CA ASN A 160 -10.48 -4.20 36.24
C ASN A 160 -10.26 -2.82 35.61
N GLY A 161 -10.95 -2.58 34.50
CA GLY A 161 -10.97 -1.28 33.82
C GLY A 161 -10.11 -1.21 32.56
N ILE A 162 -9.88 0.02 32.10
CA ILE A 162 -9.19 0.32 30.85
C ILE A 162 -7.98 1.22 31.09
N HIS A 163 -7.04 1.16 30.18
CA HIS A 163 -5.93 2.11 30.06
C HIS A 163 -5.95 2.75 28.66
N VAL A 164 -5.47 3.99 28.53
CA VAL A 164 -5.43 4.68 27.24
C VAL A 164 -4.00 4.99 26.85
N HIS A 165 -3.47 4.27 25.85
CA HIS A 165 -2.18 4.62 25.26
C HIS A 165 -2.39 5.65 24.15
N LEU A 166 -1.79 6.83 24.31
CA LEU A 166 -1.83 7.88 23.32
C LEU A 166 -0.71 7.72 22.30
N TYR A 167 -0.99 8.10 21.06
CA TYR A 167 0.02 8.15 20.02
C TYR A 167 -0.17 9.36 19.11
N ASP A 168 0.94 9.89 18.63
CA ASP A 168 0.97 10.92 17.58
C ASP A 168 1.25 10.27 16.23
N ALA A 169 0.19 10.12 15.44
CA ALA A 169 0.26 9.56 14.09
C ALA A 169 1.13 10.41 13.14
N GLN A 170 1.36 11.69 13.46
CA GLN A 170 2.23 12.57 12.68
C GLN A 170 3.72 12.39 13.02
N GLY A 171 4.05 11.87 14.21
CA GLY A 171 5.42 11.77 14.72
C GLY A 171 6.12 13.13 14.88
N PHE A 172 5.35 14.19 15.11
CA PHE A 172 5.87 15.53 15.38
C PHE A 172 6.19 15.70 16.87
N LEU A 173 5.31 15.17 17.72
CA LEU A 173 5.44 15.30 19.16
C LEU A 173 6.49 14.34 19.72
N PRO A 174 7.18 14.71 20.81
CA PRO A 174 8.01 13.78 21.57
C PRO A 174 7.18 12.64 22.16
N ASP A 175 7.66 11.40 22.02
CA ASP A 175 7.02 10.21 22.57
C ASP A 175 6.79 10.34 24.09
N THR A 176 7.68 11.03 24.78
CA THR A 176 7.56 11.33 26.21
C THR A 176 6.33 12.17 26.55
N TRP A 177 5.91 13.09 25.67
CA TRP A 177 4.73 13.93 25.92
C TRP A 177 3.44 13.12 25.83
N LEU A 178 3.47 11.99 25.12
CA LEU A 178 2.35 11.07 24.96
C LEU A 178 2.20 10.12 26.16
N HIS A 179 3.15 10.14 27.09
CA HIS A 179 3.09 9.34 28.31
C HIS A 179 1.98 9.85 29.24
N PRO A 180 1.14 8.96 29.81
CA PRO A 180 0.08 9.32 30.78
C PRO A 180 0.51 10.32 31.86
N GLU A 181 1.64 10.06 32.53
CA GLU A 181 2.17 10.91 33.60
C GLU A 181 2.66 12.29 33.13
N GLN A 182 2.91 12.45 31.83
CA GLN A 182 3.35 13.72 31.25
C GLN A 182 2.24 14.45 30.53
N PHE A 183 1.12 13.79 30.24
CA PHE A 183 0.03 14.35 29.46
C PHE A 183 -0.44 15.70 30.04
N ASP A 184 -0.65 15.78 31.35
CA ASP A 184 -1.14 16.98 32.01
C ASP A 184 -0.14 18.14 32.01
N GLU A 185 1.15 17.87 31.78
CA GLU A 185 2.16 18.92 31.63
C GLU A 185 2.06 19.61 30.27
N PHE A 186 1.70 18.86 29.22
CA PHE A 186 1.77 19.32 27.84
C PHE A 186 0.41 19.58 27.20
N TYR A 187 -0.67 19.00 27.72
CA TYR A 187 -2.01 19.03 27.13
C TYR A 187 -3.09 19.47 28.10
N SER A 188 -4.11 20.11 27.53
CA SER A 188 -5.44 20.28 28.13
C SER A 188 -6.46 19.58 27.24
N PHE A 189 -7.25 18.66 27.79
CA PHE A 189 -8.30 17.98 27.03
C PHE A 189 -9.40 18.96 26.61
N GLU A 190 -9.88 18.85 25.37
CA GLU A 190 -11.06 19.60 24.89
C GLU A 190 -12.24 18.65 24.64
N MET A 191 -12.04 17.69 23.75
CA MET A 191 -13.08 16.75 23.32
C MET A 191 -12.51 15.46 22.75
N CYS A 192 -13.32 14.40 22.72
CA CYS A 192 -12.96 13.11 22.17
C CYS A 192 -14.09 12.51 21.33
N TYR A 193 -13.76 11.91 20.19
CA TYR A 193 -14.64 10.99 19.47
C TYR A 193 -14.27 9.57 19.85
N VAL A 194 -15.29 8.78 20.19
CA VAL A 194 -15.13 7.37 20.58
C VAL A 194 -15.63 6.48 19.45
N TYR A 195 -14.76 5.59 19.00
CA TYR A 195 -15.09 4.54 18.03
C TYR A 195 -14.99 3.19 18.71
N ASP A 196 -16.14 2.56 18.94
CA ASP A 196 -16.31 1.38 19.78
C ASP A 196 -17.16 0.29 19.11
N SER A 197 -17.28 0.29 17.77
CA SER A 197 -17.98 -0.77 17.08
C SER A 197 -17.24 -2.11 17.22
N LYS A 198 -17.94 -3.22 16.94
CA LYS A 198 -17.29 -4.53 16.86
C LYS A 198 -16.19 -4.57 15.77
N LYS A 199 -16.39 -3.86 14.66
CA LYS A 199 -15.40 -3.77 13.57
C LYS A 199 -14.14 -3.07 14.06
N THR A 200 -14.30 -1.93 14.74
CA THR A 200 -13.19 -1.21 15.37
C THR A 200 -12.48 -2.06 16.40
N GLN A 201 -13.22 -2.64 17.35
CA GLN A 201 -12.63 -3.45 18.42
C GLN A 201 -11.80 -4.61 17.86
N ASN A 202 -12.30 -5.31 16.82
CA ASN A 202 -11.56 -6.38 16.18
C ASN A 202 -10.28 -5.87 15.49
N ALA A 203 -10.37 -4.80 14.70
CA ALA A 203 -9.24 -4.24 13.97
C ALA A 203 -8.13 -3.73 14.92
N ILE A 204 -8.52 -3.00 15.97
CA ILE A 204 -7.58 -2.48 16.98
C ILE A 204 -6.96 -3.63 17.77
N LYS A 205 -7.74 -4.65 18.13
CA LYS A 205 -7.23 -5.83 18.81
C LYS A 205 -6.17 -6.56 17.98
N ILE A 206 -6.47 -6.86 16.71
CA ILE A 206 -5.53 -7.53 15.79
C ILE A 206 -4.24 -6.73 15.69
N PHE A 207 -4.35 -5.42 15.43
CA PHE A 207 -3.18 -4.55 15.33
C PHE A 207 -2.29 -4.57 16.59
N ILE A 208 -2.89 -4.47 17.78
CA ILE A 208 -2.16 -4.49 19.04
C ILE A 208 -1.52 -5.87 19.27
N ASP A 209 -2.24 -6.95 18.99
CA ASP A 209 -1.73 -8.31 19.16
C ASP A 209 -0.54 -8.59 18.23
N GLU A 210 -0.57 -8.08 17.00
CA GLU A 210 0.57 -8.14 16.09
C GLU A 210 1.77 -7.33 16.62
N CYS A 211 1.54 -6.13 17.14
CA CYS A 211 2.62 -5.30 17.68
C CYS A 211 3.23 -5.95 18.94
N LYS A 212 2.41 -6.59 19.78
CA LYS A 212 2.87 -7.38 20.92
C LYS A 212 3.67 -8.60 20.46
N SER A 213 3.18 -9.32 19.47
CA SER A 213 3.88 -10.47 18.90
C SER A 213 5.23 -10.06 18.29
N ALA A 214 5.29 -8.93 17.58
CA ALA A 214 6.52 -8.37 17.03
C ALA A 214 7.50 -7.90 18.12
N ALA A 215 7.01 -7.37 19.24
CA ALA A 215 7.85 -7.02 20.39
C ALA A 215 8.45 -8.29 21.04
N LEU A 216 7.66 -9.35 21.18
CA LEU A 216 8.14 -10.64 21.69
C LEU A 216 9.18 -11.26 20.73
N ASN A 217 8.91 -11.24 19.43
CA ASN A 217 9.80 -11.80 18.40
C ASN A 217 11.01 -10.89 18.09
N ARG A 218 11.08 -9.66 18.60
CA ARG A 218 12.31 -8.85 18.51
C ARG A 218 13.47 -9.44 19.31
N SER A 219 13.17 -10.34 20.24
CA SER A 219 14.18 -11.16 20.93
C SER A 219 14.66 -12.37 20.11
N GLU A 220 13.95 -12.74 19.03
CA GLU A 220 14.26 -13.85 18.12
C GLU A 220 13.77 -13.52 16.70
N GLN A 221 14.59 -12.87 15.86
CA GLN A 221 14.71 -13.09 14.39
C GLN A 221 15.33 -11.90 13.64
N GLU A 222 16.60 -12.05 13.23
CA GLU A 222 16.88 -12.02 11.80
C GLU A 222 16.37 -13.37 11.23
N LYS A 223 15.74 -13.32 10.05
CA LYS A 223 15.23 -14.45 9.24
C LYS A 223 13.82 -14.93 9.59
N THR A 224 12.88 -14.40 8.82
CA THR A 224 12.01 -15.18 7.93
C THR A 224 11.43 -14.24 6.89
N THR A 225 12.13 -14.11 5.75
CA THR A 225 11.46 -13.81 4.48
C THR A 225 10.72 -15.10 4.12
N GLU A 226 9.52 -15.28 4.67
CA GLU A 226 8.62 -16.30 4.14
C GLU A 226 8.28 -15.92 2.70
N ASP A 227 8.35 -16.93 1.83
CA ASP A 227 7.94 -16.92 0.43
C ASP A 227 6.45 -16.55 0.31
N GLU A 228 6.13 -15.27 0.45
CA GLU A 228 4.90 -14.71 -0.11
C GLU A 228 5.11 -14.53 -1.62
N THR A 229 5.21 -15.65 -2.33
CA THR A 229 5.21 -15.69 -3.80
C THR A 229 3.93 -15.04 -4.31
N GLN A 230 4.05 -13.76 -4.66
CA GLN A 230 3.46 -13.06 -5.80
C GLN A 230 2.29 -13.82 -6.45
N LYS A 231 1.08 -13.63 -5.91
CA LYS A 231 -0.17 -14.00 -6.58
C LYS A 231 -0.83 -12.74 -7.14
N PRO A 232 -1.49 -12.81 -8.31
CA PRO A 232 -2.20 -11.66 -8.88
C PRO A 232 -3.29 -11.12 -7.92
N ASP A 233 -3.81 -11.97 -7.05
CA ASP A 233 -4.73 -11.58 -5.97
C ASP A 233 -4.13 -10.55 -5.01
N LEU A 234 -2.84 -10.66 -4.68
CA LEU A 234 -2.16 -9.68 -3.82
C LEU A 234 -2.10 -8.31 -4.50
N MET A 235 -1.77 -8.26 -5.80
CA MET A 235 -1.78 -7.01 -6.55
C MET A 235 -3.19 -6.40 -6.62
N ARG A 236 -4.22 -7.22 -6.79
CA ARG A 236 -5.62 -6.76 -6.80
C ARG A 236 -6.04 -6.20 -5.44
N GLU A 237 -5.67 -6.87 -4.35
CA GLU A 237 -5.87 -6.36 -2.98
C GLU A 237 -5.16 -5.01 -2.80
N LYS A 238 -3.91 -4.90 -3.24
CA LYS A 238 -3.13 -3.66 -3.14
C LYS A 238 -3.68 -2.54 -4.02
N LEU A 239 -4.29 -2.85 -5.17
CA LEU A 239 -5.05 -1.89 -5.98
C LEU A 239 -6.30 -1.40 -5.25
N TYR A 240 -7.07 -2.32 -4.67
CA TYR A 240 -8.26 -2.00 -3.88
C TYR A 240 -7.92 -1.03 -2.74
N GLU A 241 -6.93 -1.37 -1.93
CA GLU A 241 -6.47 -0.54 -0.82
C GLU A 241 -5.99 0.84 -1.30
N PHE A 242 -5.14 0.89 -2.33
CA PHE A 242 -4.65 2.17 -2.86
C PHE A 242 -5.80 3.08 -3.29
N ILE A 243 -6.79 2.55 -3.99
CA ILE A 243 -7.92 3.33 -4.50
C ILE A 243 -8.77 3.87 -3.35
N LYS A 244 -9.06 3.07 -2.31
CA LYS A 244 -9.79 3.56 -1.12
C LYS A 244 -9.07 4.71 -0.44
N LEU A 245 -7.76 4.57 -0.26
CA LEU A 245 -6.94 5.60 0.38
C LEU A 245 -6.86 6.86 -0.49
N GLU A 246 -6.72 6.71 -1.80
CA GLU A 246 -6.69 7.86 -2.70
C GLU A 246 -8.05 8.56 -2.77
N LEU A 247 -9.17 7.82 -2.74
CA LEU A 247 -10.52 8.38 -2.62
C LEU A 247 -10.65 9.21 -1.33
N PHE A 248 -10.25 8.66 -0.19
CA PHE A 248 -10.25 9.38 1.08
C PHE A 248 -9.49 10.71 1.00
N ARG A 249 -8.31 10.72 0.35
CA ARG A 249 -7.51 11.94 0.14
C ARG A 249 -8.20 12.96 -0.78
N LEU A 250 -8.78 12.49 -1.88
CA LEU A 250 -9.43 13.38 -2.86
C LEU A 250 -10.71 13.99 -2.29
N GLU A 251 -11.48 13.23 -1.52
CA GLU A 251 -12.67 13.72 -0.82
C GLU A 251 -12.30 14.75 0.26
N ALA A 252 -11.20 14.53 1.00
CA ALA A 252 -10.65 15.53 1.91
C ALA A 252 -10.25 16.82 1.18
N LYS A 253 -9.59 16.69 0.02
CA LYS A 253 -9.20 17.84 -0.82
C LYS A 253 -10.43 18.59 -1.35
N LEU A 254 -11.51 17.89 -1.67
CA LEU A 254 -12.74 18.49 -2.21
C LEU A 254 -13.41 19.41 -1.19
N ILE A 255 -13.41 19.03 0.09
CA ILE A 255 -13.95 19.84 1.19
C ILE A 255 -13.22 21.19 1.31
N VAL A 256 -11.93 21.22 0.97
CA VAL A 256 -11.08 22.40 1.16
C VAL A 256 -10.87 23.21 -0.11
N ALA A 257 -11.09 22.62 -1.29
CA ALA A 257 -10.92 23.31 -2.55
C ALA A 257 -11.87 24.53 -2.60
N SER A 258 -11.30 25.73 -2.76
CA SER A 258 -12.11 26.91 -3.07
C SER A 258 -12.91 26.64 -4.35
N THR A 259 -14.10 27.21 -4.43
CA THR A 259 -15.19 26.93 -5.39
C THR A 259 -14.84 27.00 -6.89
N GLN A 260 -13.59 27.24 -7.28
CA GLN A 260 -13.18 27.50 -8.67
C GLN A 260 -12.63 26.30 -9.44
N ASN A 261 -12.49 25.09 -8.86
CA ASN A 261 -12.01 23.93 -9.63
C ASN A 261 -12.43 22.55 -9.05
N THR A 262 -13.69 22.41 -8.61
CA THR A 262 -14.19 21.16 -8.00
C THR A 262 -14.55 20.09 -9.04
N THR A 263 -14.99 20.46 -10.24
CA THR A 263 -15.46 19.52 -11.28
C THR A 263 -14.38 18.50 -11.66
N ALA A 264 -13.15 18.92 -11.93
CA ALA A 264 -12.06 18.01 -12.28
C ALA A 264 -11.68 17.06 -11.13
N LEU A 265 -11.89 17.48 -9.88
CA LEU A 265 -11.66 16.66 -8.69
C LEU A 265 -12.80 15.65 -8.48
N GLU A 266 -14.05 16.06 -8.68
CA GLU A 266 -15.25 15.22 -8.64
C GLU A 266 -15.22 14.15 -9.73
N ASP A 267 -14.87 14.52 -10.98
CA ASP A 267 -14.71 13.58 -12.09
C ASP A 267 -13.68 12.49 -11.77
N LYS A 268 -12.61 12.87 -11.10
CA LYS A 268 -11.57 11.92 -10.67
C LYS A 268 -12.05 10.99 -9.56
N ILE A 269 -12.75 11.53 -8.56
CA ILE A 269 -13.36 10.74 -7.49
C ILE A 269 -14.33 9.72 -8.11
N ASN A 270 -15.14 10.14 -9.09
CA ASN A 270 -16.08 9.27 -9.78
C ASN A 270 -15.37 8.15 -10.55
N GLN A 271 -14.30 8.46 -11.29
CA GLN A 271 -13.50 7.44 -11.99
C GLN A 271 -12.89 6.41 -11.03
N TYR A 272 -12.36 6.83 -9.87
CA TYR A 272 -11.85 5.90 -8.86
C TYR A 272 -12.97 5.06 -8.20
N LYS A 273 -14.14 5.65 -7.94
CA LYS A 273 -15.32 4.92 -7.43
C LYS A 273 -15.79 3.86 -8.42
N GLU A 274 -15.73 4.14 -9.72
CA GLU A 274 -16.05 3.18 -10.77
C GLU A 274 -15.06 2.01 -10.82
N ILE A 275 -13.75 2.28 -10.74
CA ILE A 275 -12.75 1.19 -10.67
C ILE A 275 -12.97 0.36 -9.40
N LEU A 276 -13.22 1.01 -8.26
CA LEU A 276 -13.43 0.31 -6.99
C LEU A 276 -14.65 -0.62 -7.05
N SER A 277 -15.76 -0.17 -7.65
CA SER A 277 -16.94 -1.02 -7.82
C SER A 277 -16.66 -2.19 -8.75
N GLN A 278 -15.95 -1.98 -9.86
CA GLN A 278 -15.53 -3.05 -10.77
C GLN A 278 -14.63 -4.08 -10.07
N LEU A 279 -13.69 -3.65 -9.22
CA LEU A 279 -12.82 -4.54 -8.43
C LEU A 279 -13.60 -5.45 -7.46
N ILE A 280 -14.71 -4.96 -6.90
CA ILE A 280 -15.56 -5.71 -5.97
C ILE A 280 -16.45 -6.71 -6.73
N THR A 281 -16.94 -6.32 -7.91
CA THR A 281 -18.01 -7.02 -8.62
C THR A 281 -17.49 -8.05 -9.63
N ASN A 282 -16.29 -7.86 -10.20
CA ASN A 282 -15.72 -8.77 -11.20
C ASN A 282 -15.21 -10.06 -10.55
N LYS A 283 -16.12 -11.04 -10.40
CA LYS A 283 -15.81 -12.37 -9.87
C LYS A 283 -15.87 -13.52 -10.90
N PHE A 284 -16.38 -13.33 -12.11
CA PHE A 284 -16.90 -14.50 -12.84
C PHE A 284 -16.49 -14.74 -14.31
N GLU A 285 -15.77 -13.87 -15.04
CA GLU A 285 -15.57 -14.13 -16.49
C GLU A 285 -14.17 -13.87 -17.09
N GLN A 286 -13.29 -13.13 -16.42
CA GLN A 286 -11.95 -12.80 -16.97
C GLN A 286 -10.81 -13.42 -16.14
N ASN A 287 -9.71 -13.75 -16.81
CA ASN A 287 -8.50 -14.26 -16.18
C ASN A 287 -7.97 -13.25 -15.14
N THR A 288 -7.64 -13.70 -13.92
CA THR A 288 -7.20 -12.84 -12.81
C THR A 288 -5.98 -11.99 -13.13
N TYR A 289 -5.03 -12.49 -13.94
CA TYR A 289 -3.86 -11.73 -14.38
C TYR A 289 -4.24 -10.57 -15.30
N GLN A 290 -5.11 -10.84 -16.28
CA GLN A 290 -5.59 -9.82 -17.22
C GLN A 290 -6.41 -8.74 -16.49
N LEU A 291 -7.36 -9.15 -15.65
CA LEU A 291 -8.14 -8.24 -14.79
C LEU A 291 -7.22 -7.32 -13.98
N THR A 292 -6.20 -7.90 -13.34
CA THR A 292 -5.26 -7.15 -12.51
C THR A 292 -4.48 -6.14 -13.34
N ALA A 293 -3.97 -6.54 -14.52
CA ALA A 293 -3.27 -5.65 -15.42
C ALA A 293 -4.15 -4.48 -15.89
N ASP A 294 -5.39 -4.76 -16.29
CA ASP A 294 -6.34 -3.74 -16.77
C ASP A 294 -6.67 -2.72 -15.68
N PHE A 295 -6.96 -3.19 -14.46
CA PHE A 295 -7.20 -2.31 -13.33
C PHE A 295 -5.98 -1.47 -12.99
N PHE A 296 -4.77 -2.04 -13.08
CA PHE A 296 -3.54 -1.29 -12.85
C PHE A 296 -3.36 -0.19 -13.90
N VAL A 297 -3.58 -0.49 -15.18
CA VAL A 297 -3.49 0.49 -16.28
C VAL A 297 -4.52 1.60 -16.10
N LYS A 298 -5.79 1.27 -15.80
CA LYS A 298 -6.84 2.27 -15.55
C LYS A 298 -6.49 3.17 -14.36
N THR A 299 -6.07 2.57 -13.24
CA THR A 299 -5.66 3.30 -12.03
C THR A 299 -4.48 4.22 -12.30
N ALA A 300 -3.46 3.72 -13.03
CA ALA A 300 -2.30 4.51 -13.42
C ALA A 300 -2.67 5.68 -14.34
N LYS A 301 -3.60 5.48 -15.29
CA LYS A 301 -4.10 6.55 -16.17
C LYS A 301 -4.76 7.66 -15.37
N ILE A 302 -5.63 7.33 -14.41
CA ILE A 302 -6.25 8.33 -13.51
C ILE A 302 -5.17 9.06 -12.69
N ALA A 303 -4.18 8.32 -12.17
CA ALA A 303 -3.08 8.91 -11.41
C ALA A 303 -2.21 9.87 -12.25
N LYS A 304 -2.06 9.61 -13.56
CA LYS A 304 -1.25 10.38 -14.51
C LYS A 304 -1.98 11.53 -15.21
N ASN A 305 -3.28 11.43 -15.47
CA ASN A 305 -4.06 12.37 -16.30
C ASN A 305 -4.35 13.74 -15.66
N HIS A 306 -3.41 14.27 -14.88
CA HIS A 306 -3.52 15.60 -14.29
C HIS A 306 -2.81 16.66 -15.12
N HIS A 307 -3.60 17.59 -15.67
CA HIS A 307 -3.07 18.83 -16.21
C HIS A 307 -2.42 19.68 -15.12
N TYR A 308 -1.22 20.16 -15.47
CA TYR A 308 -0.38 21.19 -14.88
C TYR A 308 -0.97 21.99 -13.68
N SER A 309 -0.30 21.86 -12.54
CA SER A 309 -0.08 22.99 -11.65
C SER A 309 1.41 23.05 -11.32
N CYS A 310 2.06 24.14 -11.73
CA CYS A 310 3.45 24.45 -11.42
C CYS A 310 3.65 24.89 -9.96
N ASN A 311 2.64 24.72 -9.10
CA ASN A 311 2.74 25.06 -7.69
C ASN A 311 3.29 23.87 -6.91
N TRP A 312 4.24 24.18 -6.04
CA TRP A 312 4.87 23.35 -4.99
C TRP A 312 3.88 22.77 -3.94
N PHE A 313 2.61 22.61 -4.32
CA PHE A 313 1.48 22.19 -3.53
C PHE A 313 0.78 20.98 -4.19
N ASN A 314 1.50 20.02 -4.77
CA ASN A 314 0.90 18.76 -5.25
C ASN A 314 2.01 17.72 -5.53
N PRO A 315 2.37 16.79 -4.62
CA PRO A 315 2.94 15.53 -5.11
C PRO A 315 1.82 14.84 -5.89
N GLN A 316 2.04 14.73 -7.19
CA GLN A 316 1.11 14.22 -8.19
C GLN A 316 0.64 12.81 -7.78
N SER A 317 -0.63 12.45 -7.96
CA SER A 317 -1.11 11.08 -7.66
C SER A 317 -0.26 9.98 -8.30
N SER A 318 0.48 10.30 -9.38
CA SER A 318 1.52 9.46 -9.96
C SER A 318 2.69 9.14 -9.01
N GLU A 319 3.15 10.09 -8.19
CA GLU A 319 4.20 9.86 -7.17
C GLU A 319 3.70 8.95 -6.05
N ASN A 320 2.47 9.17 -5.57
CA ASN A 320 1.82 8.33 -4.57
C ASN A 320 1.68 6.89 -5.07
N PHE A 321 1.19 6.76 -6.30
CA PHE A 321 1.03 5.50 -7.00
C PHE A 321 2.38 4.78 -7.14
N TYR A 322 3.43 5.47 -7.60
CA TYR A 322 4.77 4.92 -7.71
C TYR A 322 5.34 4.46 -6.35
N ALA A 323 5.24 5.30 -5.32
CA ALA A 323 5.80 5.02 -4.00
C ALA A 323 5.13 3.82 -3.32
N TYR A 324 3.82 3.67 -3.52
CA TYR A 324 3.01 2.57 -3.00
C TYR A 324 3.37 1.25 -3.69
N PHE A 325 3.34 1.21 -5.04
CA PHE A 325 3.44 -0.04 -5.78
C PHE A 325 4.85 -0.58 -6.03
N LYS A 326 5.90 0.26 -5.99
CA LYS A 326 7.27 -0.17 -6.33
C LYS A 326 7.82 -1.36 -5.54
N LYS A 327 7.28 -1.65 -4.35
CA LYS A 327 7.69 -2.81 -3.52
C LYS A 327 6.95 -4.10 -3.88
N PHE A 328 5.84 -4.02 -4.60
CA PHE A 328 4.97 -5.17 -4.94
C PHE A 328 5.18 -5.72 -6.34
N ILE A 329 5.86 -4.97 -7.21
CA ILE A 329 6.08 -5.34 -8.60
C ILE A 329 7.53 -5.73 -8.98
N PRO A 330 8.41 -6.24 -8.07
CA PRO A 330 9.71 -6.71 -8.51
C PRO A 330 9.56 -8.00 -9.34
N HIS A 331 10.28 -8.09 -10.45
CA HIS A 331 10.43 -9.36 -11.14
C HIS A 331 11.27 -10.32 -10.31
N THR A 332 10.93 -11.60 -10.38
CA THR A 332 11.60 -12.70 -9.68
C THR A 332 11.99 -13.78 -10.70
N SER A 333 13.08 -14.48 -10.44
CA SER A 333 13.52 -15.60 -11.30
C SER A 333 12.54 -16.78 -11.17
N PHE A 334 12.40 -17.56 -12.24
CA PHE A 334 11.59 -18.77 -12.22
C PHE A 334 12.16 -19.79 -11.22
N GLN A 335 11.31 -20.27 -10.31
CA GLN A 335 11.65 -21.29 -9.30
C GLN A 335 10.66 -22.47 -9.30
N GLY A 336 9.73 -22.50 -10.26
CA GLY A 336 8.68 -23.52 -10.32
C GLY A 336 9.11 -24.81 -11.01
N ALA A 337 8.20 -25.79 -11.03
CA ALA A 337 8.34 -26.97 -11.88
C ALA A 337 8.17 -26.59 -13.35
N TYR A 338 8.95 -27.19 -14.26
CA TYR A 338 8.89 -26.95 -15.70
C TYR A 338 7.70 -27.63 -16.38
N THR A 339 6.50 -27.43 -15.83
CA THR A 339 5.23 -27.86 -16.44
C THR A 339 4.66 -26.72 -17.27
N VAL A 340 3.93 -27.04 -18.35
CA VAL A 340 3.26 -26.05 -19.21
C VAL A 340 2.44 -25.05 -18.40
N ASP A 341 1.67 -25.52 -17.41
CA ASP A 341 0.83 -24.65 -16.57
C ASP A 341 1.66 -23.69 -15.69
N ALA A 342 2.72 -24.19 -15.05
CA ALA A 342 3.57 -23.37 -14.19
C ALA A 342 4.34 -22.31 -15.00
N ILE A 343 4.83 -22.69 -16.19
CA ILE A 343 5.49 -21.78 -17.13
C ILE A 343 4.50 -20.71 -17.62
N THR A 344 3.27 -21.11 -17.96
CA THR A 344 2.19 -20.19 -18.35
C THR A 344 1.90 -19.17 -17.24
N GLN A 345 1.72 -19.63 -16.00
CA GLN A 345 1.46 -18.75 -14.86
C GLN A 345 2.63 -17.80 -14.57
N TYR A 346 3.87 -18.26 -14.73
CA TYR A 346 5.05 -17.42 -14.55
C TYR A 346 5.15 -16.33 -15.63
N ILE A 347 4.94 -16.67 -16.90
CA ILE A 347 4.91 -15.69 -18.00
C ILE A 347 3.78 -14.67 -17.77
N ALA A 348 2.61 -15.13 -17.34
CA ALA A 348 1.49 -14.25 -17.02
C ALA A 348 1.85 -13.25 -15.89
N MET A 349 2.47 -13.74 -14.82
CA MET A 349 2.94 -12.91 -13.71
C MET A 349 3.98 -11.88 -14.16
N TYR A 350 4.98 -12.32 -14.95
CA TYR A 350 5.98 -11.42 -15.51
C TYR A 350 5.33 -10.32 -16.34
N LEU A 351 4.38 -10.66 -17.22
CA LEU A 351 3.67 -9.68 -18.04
C LEU A 351 2.87 -8.70 -17.18
N THR A 352 2.15 -9.17 -16.15
CA THR A 352 1.43 -8.30 -15.22
C THR A 352 2.37 -7.33 -14.50
N HIS A 353 3.54 -7.79 -14.03
CA HIS A 353 4.54 -6.93 -13.39
C HIS A 353 5.17 -5.93 -14.36
N GLU A 354 5.48 -6.34 -15.57
CA GLU A 354 6.06 -5.46 -16.58
C GLU A 354 5.06 -4.38 -17.02
N ILE A 355 3.78 -4.73 -17.21
CA ILE A 355 2.68 -3.79 -17.46
C ILE A 355 2.58 -2.78 -16.30
N ALA A 356 2.62 -3.26 -15.05
CA ALA A 356 2.54 -2.41 -13.87
C ALA A 356 3.76 -1.49 -13.75
N ARG A 357 4.96 -2.00 -13.98
CA ARG A 357 6.22 -1.24 -13.97
C ARG A 357 6.20 -0.13 -15.00
N LEU A 358 5.78 -0.42 -16.23
CA LEU A 358 5.65 0.57 -17.30
C LEU A 358 4.55 1.60 -16.96
N SER A 359 3.44 1.14 -16.40
CA SER A 359 2.34 1.99 -15.93
C SER A 359 2.76 2.94 -14.81
N MET A 360 3.80 2.62 -14.04
CA MET A 360 4.35 3.51 -13.00
C MET A 360 5.32 4.58 -13.51
N LEU A 361 5.75 4.54 -14.78
CA LEU A 361 6.71 5.50 -15.32
C LEU A 361 6.06 6.89 -15.49
N ASN A 362 6.73 7.92 -14.96
CA ASN A 362 6.26 9.31 -15.00
C ASN A 362 6.64 10.00 -16.32
N GLU A 363 6.14 9.46 -17.43
CA GLU A 363 6.34 10.00 -18.78
C GLU A 363 4.98 10.30 -19.41
N TYR A 364 4.38 11.39 -18.96
CA TYR A 364 3.09 11.89 -19.46
C TYR A 364 3.16 12.03 -20.99
N THR A 365 2.14 11.53 -21.69
CA THR A 365 2.02 11.56 -23.17
C THR A 365 3.09 10.79 -23.96
N ASN A 366 3.84 9.87 -23.34
CA ASN A 366 4.73 9.00 -24.09
C ASN A 366 3.95 7.86 -24.78
N SER A 367 3.59 8.10 -26.05
CA SER A 367 2.88 7.13 -26.89
C SER A 367 3.61 5.79 -27.04
N TYR A 368 4.94 5.76 -26.96
CA TYR A 368 5.72 4.52 -27.05
C TYR A 368 5.52 3.62 -25.82
N ILE A 369 5.40 4.20 -24.62
CA ILE A 369 5.10 3.42 -23.41
C ILE A 369 3.67 2.88 -23.47
N GLU A 370 2.71 3.69 -23.92
CA GLU A 370 1.32 3.28 -24.06
C GLU A 370 1.16 2.15 -25.08
N GLU A 371 1.83 2.25 -26.23
CA GLU A 371 1.89 1.19 -27.24
C GLU A 371 2.53 -0.09 -26.67
N LYS A 372 3.64 0.03 -25.95
CA LYS A 372 4.32 -1.11 -25.33
C LYS A 372 3.45 -1.80 -24.26
N ILE A 373 2.73 -1.03 -23.45
CA ILE A 373 1.73 -1.57 -22.50
C ILE A 373 0.65 -2.33 -23.26
N ALA A 374 0.08 -1.75 -24.32
CA ALA A 374 -0.96 -2.41 -25.12
C ALA A 374 -0.47 -3.73 -25.75
N LEU A 375 0.77 -3.77 -26.25
CA LEU A 375 1.38 -4.99 -26.80
C LEU A 375 1.55 -6.07 -25.72
N TYR A 376 2.03 -5.72 -24.53
CA TYR A 376 2.14 -6.68 -23.42
C TYR A 376 0.77 -7.16 -22.91
N THR A 377 -0.23 -6.29 -22.84
CA THR A 377 -1.62 -6.68 -22.51
C THR A 377 -2.16 -7.68 -23.53
N LYS A 378 -1.91 -7.45 -24.82
CA LYS A 378 -2.30 -8.39 -25.88
C LYS A 378 -1.60 -9.74 -25.77
N GLU A 379 -0.31 -9.77 -25.43
CA GLU A 379 0.37 -11.06 -25.21
C GLU A 379 -0.13 -11.78 -23.95
N LEU A 380 -0.54 -11.04 -22.91
CA LEU A 380 -1.19 -11.62 -21.74
C LEU A 380 -2.54 -12.26 -22.09
N GLU A 381 -3.34 -11.62 -22.96
CA GLU A 381 -4.57 -12.18 -23.50
C GLU A 381 -4.31 -13.45 -24.32
N ASN A 382 -3.35 -13.37 -25.25
CA ASN A 382 -3.00 -14.47 -26.14
C ASN A 382 -2.49 -15.71 -25.40
N LEU A 383 -1.89 -15.54 -24.22
CA LEU A 383 -1.37 -16.62 -23.39
C LEU A 383 -2.48 -17.56 -22.90
N PHE A 384 -3.70 -17.05 -22.72
CA PHE A 384 -4.85 -17.82 -22.24
C PHE A 384 -5.93 -18.05 -23.30
N PHE A 385 -5.69 -17.60 -24.55
CA PHE A 385 -6.66 -17.73 -25.65
C PHE A 385 -6.85 -19.18 -26.12
N GLN A 386 -5.80 -20.00 -26.05
CA GLN A 386 -5.82 -21.41 -26.44
C GLN A 386 -4.94 -22.23 -25.49
N ALA A 387 -5.17 -23.55 -25.44
CA ALA A 387 -4.39 -24.45 -24.60
C ALA A 387 -2.89 -24.32 -24.92
N ALA A 388 -2.09 -24.07 -23.89
CA ALA A 388 -0.65 -23.89 -24.04
C ALA A 388 0.05 -25.23 -24.31
N ASN A 389 1.12 -25.16 -25.09
CA ASN A 389 2.10 -26.23 -25.26
C ASN A 389 3.50 -25.58 -25.38
N LEU A 390 4.56 -26.38 -25.37
CA LEU A 390 5.94 -25.86 -25.38
C LEU A 390 6.22 -24.93 -26.57
N SER A 391 5.76 -25.32 -27.78
CA SER A 391 5.93 -24.53 -29.01
C SER A 391 5.20 -23.19 -28.95
N LEU A 392 3.96 -23.18 -28.46
CA LEU A 392 3.19 -21.96 -28.27
C LEU A 392 3.84 -21.06 -27.23
N LEU A 393 4.31 -21.60 -26.11
CA LEU A 393 4.98 -20.84 -25.06
C LEU A 393 6.28 -20.22 -25.57
N ASN A 394 7.09 -20.95 -26.35
CA ASN A 394 8.28 -20.40 -26.97
C ASN A 394 7.95 -19.30 -27.99
N THR A 395 6.88 -19.48 -28.78
CA THR A 395 6.38 -18.45 -29.70
C THR A 395 5.99 -17.17 -28.94
N ARG A 396 5.30 -17.30 -27.80
CA ARG A 396 4.97 -16.16 -26.93
C ARG A 396 6.22 -15.49 -26.38
N LEU A 397 7.21 -16.25 -25.92
CA LEU A 397 8.47 -15.68 -25.42
C LEU A 397 9.24 -14.91 -26.50
N GLU A 398 9.25 -15.38 -27.75
CA GLU A 398 9.83 -14.63 -28.87
C GLU A 398 9.08 -13.33 -29.16
N GLU A 399 7.75 -13.31 -29.10
CA GLU A 399 6.98 -12.06 -29.23
C GLU A 399 7.26 -11.10 -28.07
N ILE A 400 7.29 -11.59 -26.83
CA ILE A 400 7.64 -10.78 -25.65
C ILE A 400 9.05 -10.20 -25.78
N LYS A 401 10.01 -10.97 -26.29
CA LYS A 401 11.38 -10.51 -26.57
C LYS A 401 11.39 -9.37 -27.57
N LYS A 402 10.65 -9.49 -28.68
CA LYS A 402 10.51 -8.41 -29.68
C LYS A 402 9.93 -7.15 -29.05
N ILE A 403 8.87 -7.27 -28.26
CA ILE A 403 8.26 -6.13 -27.53
C ILE A 403 9.29 -5.52 -26.57
N SER A 404 10.03 -6.34 -25.83
CA SER A 404 11.02 -5.89 -24.85
C SER A 404 12.12 -5.00 -25.47
N ALA A 405 12.50 -5.30 -26.72
CA ALA A 405 13.47 -4.57 -27.51
C ALA A 405 12.97 -3.20 -28.03
N ILE A 406 11.64 -2.96 -28.03
CA ILE A 406 11.08 -1.68 -28.46
C ILE A 406 11.60 -0.56 -27.52
N PRO A 407 12.23 0.50 -28.06
CA PRO A 407 12.75 1.63 -27.29
C PRO A 407 11.65 2.35 -26.50
N ARG A 408 12.00 2.84 -25.31
CA ARG A 408 11.08 3.58 -24.42
C ARG A 408 10.86 5.02 -24.87
N HIS A 409 11.82 5.63 -25.55
CA HIS A 409 11.78 7.02 -26.01
C HIS A 409 12.70 7.20 -27.23
N TRP A 410 12.37 8.12 -28.14
CA TRP A 410 13.17 8.40 -29.35
C TRP A 410 14.62 8.80 -29.04
N SER A 411 14.85 9.53 -27.93
CA SER A 411 16.20 9.92 -27.48
C SER A 411 16.96 8.84 -26.70
N THR A 412 16.33 7.72 -26.34
CA THR A 412 16.95 6.61 -25.56
C THR A 412 17.56 5.50 -26.43
N MET A 413 17.82 5.74 -27.72
CA MET A 413 18.61 4.82 -28.57
C MET A 413 20.01 4.49 -27.99
N TYR A 414 20.46 5.18 -26.93
CA TYR A 414 21.80 5.09 -26.36
C TYR A 414 21.86 4.55 -24.91
N LEU A 415 20.73 4.14 -24.32
CA LEU A 415 20.70 3.50 -22.98
C LEU A 415 19.96 2.15 -23.08
N PRO A 416 20.43 1.08 -22.40
CA PRO A 416 19.79 -0.21 -22.47
C PRO A 416 18.31 -0.11 -22.06
N THR A 417 17.43 -0.70 -22.86
CA THR A 417 16.01 -0.74 -22.56
C THR A 417 15.80 -1.57 -21.30
N THR A 418 15.36 -0.93 -20.21
CA THR A 418 15.08 -1.62 -18.92
C THR A 418 14.19 -2.87 -19.08
N SER A 419 13.33 -2.92 -20.11
CA SER A 419 12.54 -4.10 -20.48
C SER A 419 13.36 -5.23 -21.10
N SER A 420 14.32 -4.95 -21.99
CA SER A 420 15.19 -6.00 -22.57
C SER A 420 16.08 -6.60 -21.48
N THR A 421 16.66 -5.76 -20.62
CA THR A 421 17.43 -6.26 -19.47
C THR A 421 16.57 -7.11 -18.54
N SER A 422 15.31 -6.74 -18.33
CA SER A 422 14.36 -7.55 -17.54
C SER A 422 14.06 -8.89 -18.23
N PHE A 423 13.83 -8.89 -19.54
CA PHE A 423 13.61 -10.11 -20.31
C PHE A 423 14.82 -11.05 -20.22
N ASP A 424 16.03 -10.52 -20.48
CA ASP A 424 17.27 -11.29 -20.44
C ASP A 424 17.54 -11.89 -19.06
N THR A 425 17.14 -11.19 -18.00
CA THR A 425 17.36 -11.64 -16.62
C THR A 425 16.32 -12.69 -16.19
N TYR A 426 15.05 -12.52 -16.55
CA TYR A 426 13.94 -13.29 -15.95
C TYR A 426 13.26 -14.27 -16.89
N LEU A 427 13.19 -13.99 -18.20
CA LEU A 427 12.51 -14.85 -19.17
C LEU A 427 13.45 -15.63 -20.11
N LYS A 428 14.62 -15.09 -20.44
CA LYS A 428 15.57 -15.75 -21.33
C LYS A 428 16.02 -17.14 -20.84
N PRO A 429 16.34 -17.36 -19.54
CA PRO A 429 16.70 -18.70 -19.06
C PRO A 429 15.57 -19.73 -19.27
N LEU A 430 14.32 -19.29 -19.12
CA LEU A 430 13.15 -20.13 -19.35
C LEU A 430 12.97 -20.45 -20.84
N GLN A 431 13.23 -19.46 -21.70
CA GLN A 431 13.21 -19.64 -23.15
C GLN A 431 14.25 -20.66 -23.62
N GLU A 432 15.49 -20.54 -23.14
CA GLU A 432 16.58 -21.46 -23.47
C GLU A 432 16.26 -22.89 -23.03
N HIS A 433 15.64 -23.07 -21.85
CA HIS A 433 15.18 -24.37 -21.41
C HIS A 433 14.12 -24.97 -22.33
N LEU A 434 13.09 -24.20 -22.72
CA LEU A 434 12.04 -24.67 -23.64
C LEU A 434 12.61 -25.10 -25.01
N ILE A 435 13.58 -24.35 -25.55
CA ILE A 435 14.23 -24.70 -26.81
C ILE A 435 14.99 -26.03 -26.69
N ASN A 436 15.70 -26.24 -25.57
CA ASN A 436 16.44 -27.48 -25.34
C ASN A 436 15.51 -28.69 -25.20
N GLU A 437 14.38 -28.55 -24.50
CA GLU A 437 13.37 -29.61 -24.35
C GLU A 437 12.75 -29.97 -25.71
N MET A 438 12.38 -28.97 -26.52
CA MET A 438 11.83 -29.21 -27.86
C MET A 438 12.84 -29.92 -28.78
N GLN A 439 14.12 -29.56 -28.71
CA GLN A 439 15.18 -30.24 -29.47
C GLN A 439 15.42 -31.68 -28.98
N ALA A 440 15.27 -31.94 -27.68
CA ALA A 440 15.38 -33.29 -27.11
C ALA A 440 14.20 -34.19 -27.51
N GLU A 441 12.98 -33.65 -27.59
CA GLU A 441 11.80 -34.35 -28.12
C GLU A 441 11.98 -34.71 -29.61
N GLU A 442 12.44 -33.77 -30.44
CA GLU A 442 12.72 -34.02 -31.87
C GLU A 442 13.80 -35.10 -32.08
N LEU A 443 14.83 -35.14 -31.22
CA LEU A 443 15.85 -36.17 -31.28
C LEU A 443 15.30 -37.55 -30.86
N ASN A 444 14.46 -37.63 -29.84
CA ASN A 444 13.87 -38.90 -29.40
C ASN A 444 12.87 -39.47 -30.42
N GLU A 445 12.09 -38.63 -31.12
CA GLU A 445 11.20 -39.09 -32.20
C GLU A 445 11.97 -39.67 -33.40
N ASN A 446 13.15 -39.12 -33.71
CA ASN A 446 14.00 -39.59 -34.82
C ASN A 446 14.76 -40.89 -34.54
N TRP A 447 14.83 -41.35 -33.29
CA TRP A 447 15.51 -42.61 -32.91
C TRP A 447 14.59 -43.84 -32.89
N VAL A 448 13.27 -43.68 -33.08
CA VAL A 448 12.31 -44.81 -33.01
C VAL A 448 12.26 -45.62 -34.32
N ASP A 449 12.95 -45.22 -35.39
CA ASP A 449 12.89 -45.91 -36.69
C ASP A 449 14.25 -46.53 -37.11
N TYR A 450 14.73 -47.49 -36.31
CA TYR A 450 15.63 -48.53 -36.81
C TYR A 450 15.17 -49.89 -36.28
N SER A 451 14.09 -50.40 -36.86
CA SER A 451 13.85 -51.85 -36.83
C SER A 451 14.97 -52.53 -37.62
N PRO A 452 15.69 -53.53 -37.06
CA PRO A 452 16.71 -54.23 -37.80
C PRO A 452 16.06 -54.97 -38.97
N ILE A 453 16.56 -54.72 -40.18
CA ILE A 453 16.26 -55.51 -41.37
C ILE A 453 16.50 -56.98 -41.01
N GLU A 454 15.45 -57.80 -41.06
CA GLU A 454 15.54 -59.25 -40.96
C GLU A 454 16.52 -59.72 -42.04
N THR A 455 17.69 -60.18 -41.60
CA THR A 455 18.63 -60.87 -42.47
C THR A 455 18.09 -62.26 -42.70
N GLU A 456 17.68 -62.54 -43.94
CA GLU A 456 17.32 -63.87 -44.40
C GLU A 456 18.45 -64.85 -44.05
N SER A 457 18.12 -65.87 -43.23
CA SER A 457 19.01 -67.00 -42.98
C SER A 457 19.23 -67.79 -44.27
N PRO A 458 20.48 -68.16 -44.60
CA PRO A 458 20.75 -69.00 -45.76
C PRO A 458 20.24 -70.41 -45.50
N ARG A 459 19.38 -70.91 -46.39
CA ARG A 459 19.00 -72.34 -46.40
C ARG A 459 20.23 -73.17 -46.75
N HIS A 460 20.69 -73.96 -45.79
CA HIS A 460 21.64 -75.04 -46.00
C HIS A 460 21.09 -76.06 -47.01
N PHE A 461 21.87 -76.32 -48.06
CA PHE A 461 21.89 -77.63 -48.72
C PHE A 461 22.84 -78.53 -47.92
N ASP A 462 22.24 -79.43 -47.15
CA ASP A 462 22.46 -80.90 -47.12
C ASP A 462 21.96 -81.50 -45.80
#